data_AF-A0A5C6LKC1-F1
#
_entry.id   AF-A0A5C6LKC1-F1
#
_cell.length_a   1.000
_cell.length_b   1.000
_cell.length_c   1.000
_cell.angle_alpha   90.00
_cell.angle_beta   90.00
_cell.angle_gamma   90.00
#
_symmetry.space_group_name_H-M   'P 1'
#
loop_
_entity.id
_entity.type
_entity.pdbx_description
1 polymer ?
#
loop_
_entity_poly.entity_id
_entity_poly.type
_entity_poly.pdbx_seq_one_letter_code
_entity_poly.pdbx_strand_id
1 'polypeptide(L)'
;MNNVTSSDSTLVLARMGVRMLLNPALDQFSYYGRGPLENYSDRKSGFQLGIYNSTVAQQLTPYEKPMEAGNHEDVRWAALGAGKGKVLRVSNVGEPMQIAALPYTDEEMEPIAYKIDLPR
;
A
#
# COMPACT_ATOMS: atom_id res chain seq x y z
N MET A 1 12.62 20.44 -0.42
CA MET A 1 12.49 19.28 0.50
C MET A 1 11.39 19.62 1.48
N ASN A 2 10.45 18.69 1.71
CA ASN A 2 9.37 18.91 2.68
C ASN A 2 9.92 18.59 4.08
N ASN A 3 9.70 19.47 5.04
CA ASN A 3 10.10 19.27 6.44
C ASN A 3 8.84 19.23 7.31
N VAL A 4 8.73 18.20 8.15
CA VAL A 4 7.63 18.01 9.09
C VAL A 4 8.23 17.93 10.48
N THR A 5 7.88 18.85 11.36
CA THR A 5 8.36 18.91 12.75
C THR A 5 7.19 18.89 13.72
N SER A 6 7.38 18.22 14.86
CA SER A 6 6.45 18.22 15.99
C SER A 6 7.19 18.75 17.22
N SER A 7 6.53 19.59 18.01
CA SER A 7 7.04 20.01 19.33
C SER A 7 6.78 18.97 20.42
N ASP A 8 5.91 18.00 20.16
CA ASP A 8 5.64 16.87 21.06
C ASP A 8 6.54 15.70 20.69
N SER A 9 7.46 15.36 21.61
CA SER A 9 8.41 14.25 21.47
C SER A 9 7.79 12.87 21.74
N THR A 10 6.55 12.82 22.22
CA THR A 10 5.82 11.59 22.51
C THR A 10 4.88 11.17 21.37
N LEU A 11 4.69 12.04 20.37
CA LEU A 11 3.82 11.77 19.23
C LEU A 11 4.36 10.61 18.38
N VAL A 12 3.59 9.51 18.34
CA VAL A 12 3.85 8.38 17.45
C VAL A 12 2.99 8.54 16.19
N LEU A 13 3.64 8.69 15.03
CA LEU A 13 2.95 8.74 13.76
C LEU A 13 2.77 7.32 13.21
N ALA A 14 1.52 6.95 12.88
CA ALA A 14 1.24 5.66 12.27
C ALA A 14 1.87 5.56 10.86
N ARG A 15 1.69 6.59 10.03
CA ARG A 15 2.20 6.66 8.65
C ARG A 15 2.54 8.11 8.27
N MET A 16 3.55 8.30 7.43
CA MET A 16 3.88 9.59 6.80
C MET A 16 4.17 9.35 5.32
N GLY A 17 3.43 10.01 4.44
CA GLY A 17 3.56 9.82 3.00
C GLY A 17 2.52 10.58 2.21
N VAL A 18 2.29 10.13 0.96
CA VAL A 18 1.29 10.70 0.05
C VAL A 18 0.24 9.64 -0.24
N ARG A 19 -1.04 10.03 -0.15
CA ARG A 19 -2.18 9.22 -0.58
C ARG A 19 -2.76 9.79 -1.87
N MET A 20 -3.05 8.91 -2.83
CA MET A 20 -3.68 9.27 -4.10
C MET A 20 -4.97 8.46 -4.28
N LEU A 21 -6.07 9.12 -4.62
CA LEU A 21 -7.29 8.45 -5.08
C LEU A 21 -7.24 8.38 -6.60
N LEU A 22 -7.32 7.16 -7.13
CA LEU A 22 -7.13 6.87 -8.55
C LEU A 22 -8.40 6.25 -9.13
N ASN A 23 -8.51 6.25 -10.47
CA ASN A 23 -9.62 5.61 -11.17
C ASN A 23 -9.58 4.08 -10.90
N PRO A 24 -10.67 3.45 -10.43
CA PRO A 24 -10.74 2.00 -10.18
C PRO A 24 -10.40 1.11 -11.38
N ALA A 25 -10.46 1.65 -12.61
CA ALA A 25 -10.01 0.95 -13.81
C ALA A 25 -8.50 0.64 -13.79
N LEU A 26 -7.70 1.31 -12.96
CA LEU A 26 -6.29 1.00 -12.72
C LEU A 26 -6.18 -0.15 -11.71
N ASP A 27 -6.57 -1.36 -12.12
CA ASP A 27 -6.70 -2.52 -11.25
C ASP A 27 -5.49 -3.46 -11.26
N GLN A 28 -4.54 -3.29 -12.19
CA GLN A 28 -3.33 -4.11 -12.28
C GLN A 28 -2.20 -3.46 -11.49
N PHE A 29 -1.66 -4.16 -10.50
CA PHE A 29 -0.60 -3.68 -9.62
C PHE A 29 0.66 -4.52 -9.75
N SER A 30 1.77 -3.84 -10.06
CA SER A 30 3.11 -4.44 -10.14
C SER A 30 4.08 -3.62 -9.30
N TYR A 31 5.01 -4.27 -8.60
CA TYR A 31 6.03 -3.57 -7.84
C TYR A 31 7.33 -4.37 -7.75
N TYR A 32 8.44 -3.67 -7.53
CA TYR A 32 9.72 -4.27 -7.14
C TYR A 32 10.03 -3.90 -5.70
N GLY A 33 9.89 -4.85 -4.79
CA GLY A 33 10.06 -4.67 -3.34
C GLY A 33 9.98 -6.02 -2.63
N ARG A 34 9.66 -6.01 -1.33
CA ARG A 34 9.43 -7.25 -0.57
C ARG A 34 8.04 -7.81 -0.80
N GLY A 35 7.94 -9.13 -0.96
CA GLY A 35 6.65 -9.77 -1.19
C GLY A 35 6.70 -11.30 -1.24
N PRO A 36 5.65 -11.96 -1.77
CA PRO A 36 4.46 -11.36 -2.38
C PRO A 36 3.37 -10.91 -1.38
N LEU A 37 3.44 -11.36 -0.12
CA LEU A 37 2.45 -10.98 0.90
C LEU A 37 2.83 -9.67 1.58
N GLU A 38 1.86 -9.06 2.24
CA GLU A 38 2.06 -7.84 3.01
C GLU A 38 3.14 -8.02 4.09
N ASN A 39 3.90 -6.95 4.31
CA ASN A 39 5.01 -6.91 5.25
C ASN A 39 5.19 -5.50 5.82
N TYR A 40 5.82 -5.41 6.99
CA TYR A 40 5.96 -4.17 7.76
C TYR A 40 7.39 -4.02 8.29
N SER A 41 7.74 -2.83 8.72
CA SER A 41 9.10 -2.49 9.16
C SER A 41 9.66 -3.44 10.24
N ASP A 42 8.81 -3.92 11.14
CA ASP A 42 9.09 -4.89 12.20
C ASP A 42 8.89 -6.36 11.78
N ARG A 43 8.23 -6.60 10.63
CA ARG A 43 7.87 -7.93 10.10
C ARG A 43 8.16 -8.04 8.60
N LYS A 44 9.44 -7.91 8.20
CA LYS A 44 9.86 -8.00 6.79
C LYS A 44 10.97 -9.00 6.46
N SER A 45 11.63 -9.59 7.47
CA SER A 45 12.79 -10.46 7.28
C SER A 45 12.48 -11.76 6.52
N GLY A 46 11.25 -12.25 6.59
CA GLY A 46 10.80 -13.45 5.87
C GLY A 46 10.45 -13.25 4.38
N PHE A 47 10.53 -12.01 3.87
CA PHE A 47 10.08 -11.68 2.52
C PHE A 47 11.24 -11.31 1.62
N GLN A 48 11.25 -11.88 0.42
CA GLN A 48 12.32 -11.67 -0.56
C GLN A 48 12.08 -10.40 -1.38
N LEU A 49 13.16 -9.80 -1.88
CA LEU A 49 13.08 -8.76 -2.89
C LEU A 49 12.81 -9.40 -4.26
N GLY A 50 11.79 -8.90 -4.97
CA GLY A 50 11.40 -9.43 -6.27
C GLY A 50 10.39 -8.55 -6.98
N ILE A 51 10.12 -8.87 -8.25
CA ILE A 51 9.04 -8.24 -9.01
C ILE A 51 7.78 -9.08 -8.82
N TYR A 52 6.76 -8.47 -8.23
CA TYR A 52 5.48 -9.11 -7.97
C TYR A 52 4.37 -8.43 -8.76
N ASN A 53 3.36 -9.21 -9.16
CA ASN A 53 2.22 -8.77 -9.94
C ASN A 53 0.94 -9.30 -9.32
N SER A 54 -0.12 -8.49 -9.32
CA SER A 54 -1.41 -8.81 -8.73
C SER A 54 -2.49 -7.84 -9.25
N THR A 55 -3.72 -8.02 -8.80
CA THR A 55 -4.73 -6.95 -8.85
C THR A 55 -4.76 -6.14 -7.56
N VAL A 56 -5.26 -4.90 -7.61
CA VAL A 56 -5.50 -4.07 -6.41
C VAL A 56 -6.40 -4.80 -5.40
N ALA A 57 -7.40 -5.55 -5.87
CA ALA A 57 -8.25 -6.34 -4.99
C ALA A 57 -7.49 -7.47 -4.26
N GLN A 58 -6.50 -8.09 -4.92
CA GLN A 58 -5.66 -9.13 -4.31
C GLN A 58 -4.68 -8.61 -3.26
N GLN A 59 -4.45 -7.29 -3.23
CA GLN A 59 -3.57 -6.65 -2.23
C GLN A 59 -4.24 -6.50 -0.86
N LEU A 60 -5.58 -6.57 -0.79
CA LEU A 60 -6.29 -6.52 0.48
C LEU A 60 -6.19 -7.88 1.19
N THR A 61 -5.41 -7.92 2.27
CA THR A 61 -5.37 -9.10 3.15
C THR A 61 -6.75 -9.34 3.77
N PRO A 62 -7.30 -10.56 3.72
CA PRO A 62 -8.69 -10.83 4.07
C PRO A 62 -8.90 -11.00 5.58
N TYR A 63 -8.45 -10.02 6.38
CA TYR A 63 -8.72 -9.96 7.81
C TYR A 63 -10.24 -9.92 8.06
N GLU A 64 -10.71 -10.55 9.14
CA GLU A 64 -12.14 -10.59 9.44
C GLU A 64 -12.71 -9.22 9.78
N LYS A 65 -11.96 -8.44 10.57
CA LYS A 65 -12.21 -7.00 10.75
C LYS A 65 -11.35 -6.25 9.73
N PRO A 66 -11.94 -5.45 8.82
CA PRO A 66 -11.18 -4.56 7.96
C PRO A 66 -10.28 -3.63 8.76
N MET A 67 -9.03 -3.51 8.34
CA MET A 67 -7.99 -2.74 9.01
C MET A 67 -6.86 -2.43 8.02
N GLU A 68 -5.81 -1.76 8.51
CA GLU A 68 -4.58 -1.53 7.74
C GLU A 68 -4.02 -2.86 7.20
N ALA A 69 -3.77 -2.90 5.89
CA ALA A 69 -3.36 -4.11 5.17
C ALA A 69 -2.61 -3.76 3.88
N GLY A 70 -1.94 -4.75 3.28
CA GLY A 70 -1.42 -4.66 1.92
C GLY A 70 -0.15 -3.82 1.76
N ASN A 71 0.55 -3.49 2.85
CA ASN A 71 1.81 -2.76 2.82
C ASN A 71 2.96 -3.63 2.26
N HIS A 72 3.87 -3.01 1.52
CA HIS A 72 5.12 -3.61 1.06
C HIS A 72 6.32 -2.70 1.37
N GLU A 73 7.33 -3.26 2.02
CA GLU A 73 8.58 -2.59 2.37
C GLU A 73 9.64 -2.70 1.26
N ASP A 74 10.64 -1.82 1.37
CA ASP A 74 11.82 -1.77 0.51
C ASP A 74 11.49 -1.69 -1.00
N VAL A 75 10.39 -1.01 -1.35
CA VAL A 75 9.89 -0.87 -2.72
C VAL A 75 10.69 0.18 -3.46
N ARG A 76 11.23 -0.19 -4.62
CA ARG A 76 12.02 0.71 -5.49
C ARG A 76 11.16 1.39 -6.54
N TRP A 77 10.16 0.66 -7.03
CA TRP A 77 9.12 1.20 -7.90
C TRP A 77 7.84 0.39 -7.75
N ALA A 78 6.71 1.05 -8.00
CA ALA A 78 5.42 0.42 -8.18
C ALA A 78 4.72 1.01 -9.41
N ALA A 79 3.82 0.25 -10.01
CA ALA A 79 3.07 0.64 -11.18
C ALA A 79 1.62 0.16 -11.08
N LEU A 80 0.70 1.04 -11.47
CA LEU A 80 -0.73 0.76 -11.61
C LEU A 80 -1.14 0.91 -13.07
N GLY A 81 -1.90 -0.04 -13.60
CA GLY A 81 -2.34 -0.05 -15.00
C GLY A 81 -3.75 -0.60 -15.19
N ALA A 82 -4.29 -0.41 -16.39
CA ALA A 82 -5.60 -0.90 -16.82
C ALA A 82 -5.46 -1.90 -17.98
N GLY A 83 -5.03 -3.14 -17.69
CA GLY A 83 -4.79 -4.16 -18.71
C GLY A 83 -3.74 -3.73 -19.76
N LYS A 84 -4.10 -3.78 -21.06
CA LYS A 84 -3.23 -3.31 -22.15
C LYS A 84 -3.37 -1.78 -22.30
N GLY A 85 -2.54 -1.02 -21.60
CA GLY A 85 -2.63 0.44 -21.63
C GLY A 85 -1.47 1.16 -20.97
N LYS A 86 -1.64 2.48 -20.78
CA LYS A 86 -0.68 3.31 -20.03
C LYS A 86 -0.67 2.89 -18.57
N VAL A 87 0.49 3.05 -17.92
CA VAL A 87 0.68 2.78 -16.49
C VAL A 87 1.07 4.06 -15.76
N LEU A 88 0.56 4.23 -14.54
CA LEU A 88 1.07 5.20 -13.58
C LEU A 88 2.20 4.51 -12.80
N ARG A 89 3.42 5.04 -12.91
CA ARG A 89 4.58 4.52 -12.17
C ARG A 89 5.00 5.50 -11.08
N VAL A 90 5.25 4.96 -9.89
CA VAL A 90 5.79 5.68 -8.74
C VAL A 90 7.14 5.08 -8.39
N SER A 91 8.13 5.94 -8.15
CA SER A 91 9.46 5.55 -7.69
C SER A 91 10.05 6.66 -6.86
N ASN A 92 10.89 6.32 -5.89
CA ASN A 92 11.65 7.28 -5.12
C ASN A 92 13.09 7.40 -5.66
N VAL A 93 13.70 8.58 -5.48
CA VAL A 93 15.11 8.83 -5.79
C VAL A 93 15.90 8.72 -4.49
N GLY A 94 16.85 7.78 -4.43
CA GLY A 94 17.68 7.54 -3.24
C GLY A 94 17.26 6.27 -2.52
N GLU A 95 16.42 6.40 -1.50
CA GLU A 95 16.04 5.28 -0.63
C GLU A 95 14.75 4.59 -1.09
N PRO A 96 14.60 3.28 -0.83
CA PRO A 96 13.34 2.57 -1.03
C PRO A 96 12.18 3.20 -0.25
N MET A 97 10.96 3.01 -0.74
CA MET A 97 9.72 3.48 -0.13
C MET A 97 8.86 2.31 0.36
N GLN A 98 7.84 2.64 1.14
CA GLN A 98 6.72 1.75 1.43
C GLN A 98 5.57 2.05 0.46
N ILE A 99 4.79 1.05 0.08
CA ILE A 99 3.61 1.27 -0.75
C ILE A 99 2.50 0.29 -0.39
N ALA A 100 1.26 0.77 -0.50
CA ALA A 100 0.06 -0.03 -0.50
C ALA A 100 -0.85 0.46 -1.64
N ALA A 101 -1.58 -0.46 -2.27
CA ALA A 101 -2.60 -0.16 -3.25
C ALA A 101 -3.85 -0.97 -2.89
N LEU A 102 -4.87 -0.30 -2.35
CA LEU A 102 -6.07 -0.94 -1.81
C LEU A 102 -7.32 -0.46 -2.56
N PRO A 103 -8.36 -1.31 -2.64
CA PRO A 103 -9.63 -0.94 -3.27
C PRO A 103 -10.49 -0.01 -2.39
N TYR A 104 -10.14 0.15 -1.11
CA TYR A 104 -10.88 0.94 -0.13
C TYR A 104 -9.97 1.95 0.54
N THR A 105 -10.56 3.08 0.94
CA THR A 105 -9.93 4.06 1.82
C THR A 105 -9.92 3.61 3.26
N ASP A 106 -9.03 4.18 4.08
CA ASP A 106 -9.01 3.91 5.53
C ASP A 106 -10.35 4.30 6.17
N GLU A 107 -10.94 5.41 5.71
CA GLU A 107 -12.22 5.94 6.19
C GLU A 107 -13.41 5.03 5.87
N GLU A 108 -13.35 4.27 4.76
CA GLU A 108 -14.35 3.26 4.42
C GLU A 108 -14.21 1.98 5.25
N MET A 109 -12.97 1.60 5.61
CA MET A 109 -12.71 0.37 6.38
C MET A 109 -12.94 0.54 7.88
N GLU A 110 -12.58 1.71 8.45
CA GLU A 110 -12.61 1.98 9.90
C GLU A 110 -13.96 1.67 10.59
N PRO A 111 -15.15 2.07 10.05
CA PRO A 111 -16.41 1.81 10.73
C PRO A 111 -16.91 0.37 10.56
N ILE A 112 -16.25 -0.44 9.74
CA ILE A 112 -16.74 -1.77 9.36
C ILE A 112 -16.24 -2.82 10.37
N ALA A 113 -17.18 -3.56 10.96
CA ALA A 113 -16.86 -4.61 11.91
C ALA A 113 -16.42 -5.92 11.23
N TYR A 114 -17.00 -6.23 10.07
CA TYR A 114 -16.78 -7.49 9.37
C TYR A 114 -16.56 -7.28 7.87
N LYS A 115 -15.61 -8.00 7.28
CA LYS A 115 -15.24 -7.88 5.86
C LYS A 115 -16.40 -8.06 4.88
N ILE A 116 -17.45 -8.79 5.27
CA ILE A 116 -18.63 -9.01 4.42
C ILE A 116 -19.46 -7.73 4.21
N ASP A 117 -19.30 -6.75 5.10
CA ASP A 117 -20.02 -5.48 5.07
C ASP A 117 -19.26 -4.39 4.29
N LEU A 118 -18.09 -4.71 3.72
CA LEU A 118 -17.35 -3.78 2.85
C LEU A 118 -18.18 -3.43 1.60
N PRO A 119 -18.11 -2.17 1.12
CA PRO A 119 -18.81 -1.75 -0.09
C PRO A 119 -18.33 -2.57 -1.28
N ARG A 120 -19.25 -2.87 -2.20
CA ARG A 120 -18.98 -3.64 -3.42
C ARG A 120 -18.59 -2.76 -4.59
#